data_AF-A0A942RS44-F1
#
_entry.id   AF-A0A942RS44-F1
#
_cell.length_a   1.000
_cell.length_b   1.000
_cell.length_c   1.000
_cell.angle_alpha   90.00
_cell.angle_beta   90.00
_cell.angle_gamma   90.00
#
_symmetry.space_group_name_H-M   'P 1'
#
loop_
_entity.id
_entity.type
_entity.pdbx_description
1 polymer ?
#
loop_
_entity_poly.entity_id
_entity_poly.type
_entity_poly.pdbx_seq_one_letter_code
_entity_poly.pdbx_strand_id
1 'polypeptide(L)'
;MKNNKIKMDRFVSVIDCGIVINPDTVEAQMEGAIIFAISAALKGEIIIRNGRIENSNYFDYPILEYGETPLMETHLMQNDFPVGVVGEVGVAAAAPALLNAIYNATGKRIRKLPIKLS
;
A
#
# COMPACT_ATOMS: atom_id res chain seq x y z
N MET A 1 -7.90 4.17 -14.99
CA MET A 1 -7.56 2.84 -15.54
C MET A 1 -7.18 3.01 -17.00
N LYS A 2 -6.03 2.48 -17.43
CA LYS A 2 -5.65 2.43 -18.85
C LYS A 2 -5.54 0.97 -19.24
N ASN A 3 -6.26 0.51 -20.25
CA ASN A 3 -6.28 -0.89 -20.71
C ASN A 3 -6.58 -1.90 -19.59
N ASN A 4 -7.57 -1.64 -18.73
CA ASN A 4 -7.90 -2.48 -17.56
C ASN A 4 -6.75 -2.66 -16.54
N LYS A 5 -5.71 -1.82 -16.58
CA LYS A 5 -4.65 -1.78 -15.57
C LYS A 5 -4.84 -0.59 -14.62
N ILE A 6 -4.58 -0.83 -13.34
CA ILE A 6 -4.44 0.22 -12.33
C ILE A 6 -3.07 0.86 -12.54
N LYS A 7 -3.06 2.16 -12.73
CA LYS A 7 -1.85 3.00 -12.68
C LYS A 7 -2.08 4.01 -11.56
N MET A 8 -1.15 4.10 -10.63
CA MET A 8 -1.15 5.10 -9.58
C MET A 8 -0.14 6.18 -9.96
N ASP A 9 -0.59 7.42 -10.08
CA ASP A 9 0.29 8.53 -10.45
C ASP A 9 0.98 9.14 -9.22
N ARG A 10 0.25 9.26 -8.10
CA ARG A 10 0.75 9.86 -6.85
C ARG A 10 0.08 9.24 -5.62
N PHE A 11 0.84 9.09 -4.54
CA PHE A 11 0.34 8.71 -3.22
C PHE A 11 0.84 9.73 -2.18
N VAL A 12 -0.08 10.36 -1.45
CA VAL A 12 0.26 11.32 -0.40
C VAL A 12 -0.17 10.77 0.94
N SER A 13 0.73 10.84 1.92
CA SER A 13 0.43 10.46 3.29
C SER A 13 0.75 11.60 4.25
N VAL A 14 0.03 11.64 5.36
CA VAL A 14 0.32 12.50 6.50
C VAL A 14 0.35 11.59 7.72
N ILE A 15 1.41 11.66 8.51
CA ILE A 15 1.58 10.85 9.72
C ILE A 15 1.71 11.73 10.95
N ASP A 16 0.98 11.35 11.99
CA ASP A 16 1.23 11.75 13.37
C ASP A 16 1.89 10.57 14.09
N CYS A 17 3.14 10.75 14.51
CA CYS A 17 3.88 9.76 15.30
C CYS A 17 4.47 10.37 16.58
N GLY A 18 3.87 11.44 17.09
CA GLY A 18 4.47 12.22 18.18
C GLY A 18 5.76 12.90 17.73
N ILE A 19 6.69 13.07 18.67
CA ILE A 19 8.02 13.62 18.37
C ILE A 19 8.75 12.77 17.32
N VAL A 20 9.08 13.39 16.18
CA VAL A 20 9.89 12.79 15.11
C VAL A 20 11.36 12.81 15.50
N ILE A 21 11.95 11.63 15.68
CA ILE A 21 13.38 11.48 16.01
C ILE A 21 14.27 11.61 14.76
N ASN A 22 13.88 10.94 13.68
CA ASN A 22 14.61 10.94 12.41
C ASN A 22 13.61 11.00 11.24
N PRO A 23 13.43 12.17 10.61
CA PRO A 23 12.49 12.37 9.51
C PRO A 23 12.67 11.38 8.35
N ASP A 24 13.90 11.21 7.87
CA ASP A 24 14.21 10.36 6.71
C ASP A 24 13.78 8.90 6.96
N THR A 25 13.98 8.40 8.19
CA THR A 25 13.54 7.04 8.53
C THR A 25 12.03 6.91 8.63
N VAL A 26 11.33 7.97 9.05
CA VAL A 26 9.86 7.96 9.10
C VAL A 26 9.29 7.98 7.68
N GLU A 27 9.85 8.80 6.80
CA GLU A 27 9.48 8.83 5.39
C GLU A 27 9.71 7.48 4.72
N ALA A 28 10.90 6.88 4.89
CA ALA A 28 11.21 5.56 4.33
C ALA A 28 10.29 4.45 4.88
N GLN A 29 9.90 4.51 6.16
CA GLN A 29 8.93 3.57 6.73
C GLN A 29 7.53 3.74 6.11
N MET A 30 7.09 4.98 5.89
CA MET A 30 5.81 5.24 5.23
C MET A 30 5.81 4.72 3.79
N GLU A 31 6.87 4.99 3.02
CA GLU A 31 7.03 4.46 1.66
C GLU A 31 7.00 2.94 1.62
N GLY A 32 7.76 2.27 2.49
CA GLY A 32 7.79 0.81 2.59
C GLY A 32 6.43 0.22 2.97
N ALA A 33 5.75 0.81 3.96
CA ALA A 33 4.43 0.39 4.41
C ALA A 33 3.36 0.54 3.31
N ILE A 34 3.39 1.64 2.56
CA ILE A 34 2.49 1.90 1.43
C ILE A 34 2.73 0.86 0.33
N ILE A 35 3.98 0.62 -0.06
CA ILE A 35 4.32 -0.40 -1.07
C ILE A 35 3.88 -1.80 -0.62
N PHE A 36 4.10 -2.15 0.65
CA PHE A 36 3.71 -3.44 1.22
C PHE A 36 2.19 -3.65 1.13
N ALA A 37 1.41 -2.67 1.59
CA ALA A 37 -0.05 -2.73 1.58
C ALA A 37 -0.63 -2.77 0.16
N ILE A 38 -0.08 -1.97 -0.75
CA ILE A 38 -0.54 -1.96 -2.15
C ILE A 38 -0.18 -3.28 -2.85
N SER A 39 0.99 -3.84 -2.58
CA SER A 39 1.37 -5.17 -3.06
C SER A 39 0.37 -6.23 -2.60
N ALA A 40 0.01 -6.22 -1.31
CA ALA A 40 -0.99 -7.13 -0.77
C ALA A 40 -2.38 -6.92 -1.42
N ALA A 41 -2.81 -5.67 -1.60
CA ALA A 41 -4.10 -5.34 -2.19
C ALA A 41 -4.20 -5.71 -3.68
N LEU A 42 -3.13 -5.58 -4.44
CA LEU A 42 -3.14 -5.82 -5.89
C LEU A 42 -2.72 -7.23 -6.29
N LYS A 43 -1.83 -7.87 -5.52
CA LYS A 43 -1.08 -9.05 -5.99
C LYS A 43 -0.89 -10.16 -4.94
N GLY A 44 -1.03 -9.86 -3.65
CA GLY A 44 -0.70 -10.78 -2.54
C GLY A 44 -1.67 -11.94 -2.30
N GLU A 45 -2.06 -12.69 -3.35
CA GLU A 45 -2.88 -13.90 -3.20
C GLU A 45 -2.02 -15.08 -2.78
N ILE A 46 -2.30 -15.67 -1.62
CA ILE A 46 -1.77 -16.99 -1.25
C ILE A 46 -2.79 -18.05 -1.67
N ILE A 47 -2.40 -18.91 -2.59
CA ILE A 47 -3.20 -20.01 -3.12
C ILE A 47 -2.92 -21.26 -2.28
N ILE A 48 -3.95 -21.77 -1.61
CA ILE A 48 -3.89 -23.00 -0.82
C ILE A 48 -4.72 -24.08 -1.53
N ARG A 49 -4.09 -25.19 -1.90
CA ARG A 49 -4.76 -26.39 -2.43
C ARG A 49 -4.26 -27.64 -1.74
N ASN A 50 -5.17 -28.55 -1.42
CA ASN A 50 -4.87 -29.82 -0.74
C ASN A 50 -3.99 -29.64 0.52
N GLY A 51 -4.24 -28.56 1.28
CA GLY A 51 -3.51 -28.25 2.52
C GLY A 51 -2.09 -27.69 2.32
N ARG A 52 -1.71 -27.28 1.10
CA ARG A 52 -0.39 -26.73 0.80
C ARG A 52 -0.49 -25.40 0.06
N ILE A 53 0.45 -24.51 0.34
CA ILE A 53 0.66 -23.29 -0.44
C ILE A 53 1.23 -23.71 -1.81
N GLU A 54 0.60 -23.25 -2.89
CA GLU A 54 1.08 -23.50 -4.25
C GLU A 54 2.13 -22.47 -4.70
N ASN A 55 2.01 -21.22 -4.24
CA ASN A 55 3.00 -20.19 -4.55
C ASN A 55 4.36 -20.53 -3.92
N SER A 56 5.43 -20.35 -4.68
CA SER A 56 6.78 -20.75 -4.31
C SER A 56 7.81 -19.62 -4.41
N ASN A 57 7.52 -18.54 -5.15
CA ASN A 57 8.47 -17.46 -5.42
C ASN A 57 7.77 -16.18 -5.96
N TYR A 58 8.50 -15.12 -6.28
CA TYR A 58 7.93 -13.86 -6.78
C TYR A 58 7.33 -13.93 -8.18
N PHE A 59 7.63 -14.95 -8.99
CA PHE A 59 6.97 -15.13 -10.27
C PHE A 59 5.54 -15.67 -10.14
N ASP A 60 5.22 -16.35 -9.03
CA ASP A 60 3.88 -16.88 -8.73
C ASP A 60 3.23 -16.20 -7.51
N TYR A 61 3.97 -15.38 -6.76
CA TYR A 61 3.50 -14.43 -5.74
C TYR A 61 4.11 -13.03 -6.01
N PRO A 62 3.61 -12.29 -7.00
CA PRO A 62 4.26 -11.06 -7.41
C PRO A 62 4.04 -9.94 -6.38
N ILE A 63 5.04 -9.07 -6.26
CA ILE A 63 4.96 -7.82 -5.49
C ILE A 63 4.88 -6.63 -6.45
N LEU A 64 4.62 -5.43 -5.91
CA LEU A 64 4.62 -4.22 -6.71
C LEU A 64 6.03 -3.99 -7.29
N GLU A 65 6.11 -3.78 -8.60
CA GLU A 65 7.35 -3.49 -9.29
C GLU A 65 7.63 -1.99 -9.29
N TYR A 66 8.88 -1.60 -9.55
CA TYR A 66 9.29 -0.20 -9.61
C TYR A 66 8.44 0.63 -10.58
N GLY A 67 8.13 0.08 -11.76
CA GLY A 67 7.31 0.77 -12.78
C GLY A 67 5.83 0.93 -12.41
N GLU A 68 5.36 0.26 -11.36
CA GLU A 68 3.98 0.37 -10.85
C GLU A 68 3.90 1.26 -9.60
N THR A 69 5.05 1.65 -9.05
CA THR A 69 5.13 2.47 -7.83
C THR A 69 4.78 3.93 -8.16
N PRO A 70 3.85 4.56 -7.41
CA PRO A 70 3.53 5.97 -7.61
C PRO A 70 4.65 6.88 -7.11
N LEU A 71 4.61 8.16 -7.50
CA LEU A 71 5.35 9.18 -6.75
C LEU A 71 4.77 9.29 -5.33
N MET A 72 5.61 9.16 -4.31
CA MET A 72 5.19 9.19 -2.91
C MET A 72 5.64 10.47 -2.23
N GLU A 73 4.77 11.01 -1.38
CA GLU A 73 5.03 12.19 -0.54
C GLU A 73 4.48 11.93 0.86
N THR A 74 5.30 12.19 1.88
CA THR A 74 4.95 11.99 3.29
C THR A 74 5.11 13.29 4.04
N HIS A 75 4.04 13.77 4.66
CA HIS A 75 4.08 14.93 5.55
C HIS A 75 4.12 14.48 7.00
N LEU A 76 5.04 15.04 7.76
CA LEU A 76 5.22 14.75 9.18
C LEU A 76 4.50 15.81 10.01
N MET A 77 3.53 15.40 10.81
CA MET A 77 2.81 16.31 11.70
C MET A 77 3.70 16.68 12.89
N GLN A 78 3.91 17.97 13.11
CA GLN A 78 4.70 18.47 14.25
C GLN A 78 3.81 18.61 15.48
N ASN A 79 4.22 17.97 16.58
CA ASN A 79 3.60 18.10 17.90
C ASN A 79 4.57 17.63 19.01
N ASP A 80 4.17 17.81 20.27
CA ASP A 80 4.95 17.48 21.46
C ASP A 80 4.43 16.21 22.18
N PHE A 81 3.68 15.35 21.49
CA PHE A 81 3.22 14.09 22.07
C PHE A 81 4.36 13.08 22.20
N PRO A 82 4.29 12.12 23.15
CA PRO A 82 5.27 11.06 23.26
C PRO A 82 5.49 10.32 21.93
N VAL A 83 6.71 9.83 21.70
CA VAL A 83 7.07 9.09 20.49
C VAL A 83 6.10 7.92 20.27
N GLY A 84 5.48 7.92 19.09
CA GLY A 84 4.53 6.92 18.65
C GLY A 84 5.13 5.85 17.74
N VAL A 85 4.27 4.95 17.27
CA VAL A 85 4.63 3.87 16.35
C VAL A 85 4.54 4.36 14.91
N VAL A 86 5.56 4.08 14.10
CA VAL A 86 5.60 4.42 12.67
C VAL A 86 5.42 3.19 11.78
N GLY A 87 6.02 2.06 12.14
CA GLY A 87 6.22 0.92 11.23
C GLY A 87 4.95 0.26 10.67
N GLU A 88 3.81 0.35 11.37
CA GLU A 88 2.57 -0.31 10.95
C GLU A 88 1.53 0.66 10.35
N VAL A 89 1.67 1.96 10.62
CA VAL A 89 0.59 2.95 10.40
C VAL A 89 0.28 3.11 8.91
N GLY A 90 1.31 3.16 8.06
CA GLY A 90 1.15 3.27 6.62
C GLY A 90 0.40 2.08 5.99
N VAL A 91 0.53 0.89 6.58
CA VAL A 91 -0.07 -0.34 6.02
C VAL A 91 -1.59 -0.28 6.08
N ALA A 92 -2.13 0.15 7.23
CA ALA A 92 -3.57 0.18 7.47
C ALA A 92 -4.31 1.16 6.55
N ALA A 93 -3.69 2.30 6.23
CA ALA A 93 -4.32 3.37 5.44
C ALA A 93 -4.22 3.16 3.92
N ALA A 94 -3.16 2.51 3.45
CA ALA A 94 -2.81 2.49 2.03
C ALA A 94 -3.80 1.72 1.15
N ALA A 95 -4.18 0.50 1.53
CA ALA A 95 -5.13 -0.30 0.75
C ALA A 95 -6.52 0.37 0.66
N PRO A 96 -7.14 0.85 1.76
CA PRO A 96 -8.40 1.61 1.69
C PRO A 96 -8.32 2.87 0.82
N ALA A 97 -7.22 3.62 0.88
CA ALA A 97 -7.00 4.81 0.05
C ALA A 97 -7.02 4.45 -1.44
N LEU A 98 -6.31 3.39 -1.84
CA LEU A 98 -6.31 2.88 -3.20
C LEU A 98 -7.73 2.45 -3.64
N LEU A 99 -8.45 1.69 -2.82
CA LEU A 99 -9.80 1.23 -3.16
C LEU A 99 -10.79 2.39 -3.32
N ASN A 100 -10.65 3.44 -2.51
CA ASN A 100 -11.46 4.65 -2.65
C ASN A 100 -11.09 5.44 -3.91
N ALA A 101 -9.80 5.53 -4.27
CA ALA A 101 -9.38 6.14 -5.52
C ALA A 101 -9.94 5.38 -6.74
N ILE A 102 -9.95 4.05 -6.71
CA ILE A 102 -10.55 3.23 -7.76
C ILE A 102 -12.05 3.47 -7.84
N TYR A 103 -12.75 3.50 -6.71
CA TYR A 103 -14.18 3.81 -6.70
C TYR A 103 -14.45 5.20 -7.28
N ASN A 104 -13.69 6.22 -6.88
CA ASN A 104 -13.84 7.57 -7.41
C ASN A 104 -13.61 7.62 -8.93
N ALA A 105 -12.63 6.86 -9.44
CA ALA A 105 -12.31 6.83 -10.86
C ALA A 105 -13.26 5.98 -11.72
N THR A 106 -14.02 5.05 -11.12
CA THR A 106 -14.72 4.00 -11.89
C THR A 106 -16.18 3.76 -11.48
N GLY A 107 -16.61 4.28 -10.32
CA GLY A 107 -17.90 3.97 -9.69
C GLY A 107 -17.99 2.55 -9.09
N LYS A 108 -16.97 1.70 -9.24
CA LYS A 108 -17.01 0.30 -8.78
C LYS A 108 -16.43 0.17 -7.37
N ARG A 109 -17.23 -0.33 -6.43
CA ARG A 109 -16.77 -0.68 -5.07
C ARG A 109 -16.18 -2.08 -5.05
N ILE A 110 -14.87 -2.18 -4.81
CA ILE A 110 -14.18 -3.45 -4.64
C ILE A 110 -14.17 -3.81 -3.16
N ARG A 111 -14.55 -5.06 -2.84
CA ARG A 111 -14.62 -5.59 -1.46
C ARG A 111 -13.89 -6.92 -1.29
N LYS A 112 -13.29 -7.44 -2.35
CA LYS A 112 -12.49 -8.66 -2.35
C LYS A 112 -11.09 -8.32 -2.82
N LEU A 113 -10.10 -8.72 -2.02
CA LEU A 113 -8.69 -8.59 -2.32
C LEU A 113 -8.07 -9.99 -2.56
N PRO A 114 -6.99 -10.07 -3.34
CA PRO A 114 -6.45 -8.98 -4.15
C PRO A 114 -7.37 -8.60 -5.32
N ILE A 115 -7.17 -7.41 -5.86
CA ILE A 115 -8.03 -6.85 -6.92
C ILE A 115 -7.86 -7.67 -8.20
N LYS A 116 -8.94 -8.32 -8.64
CA LYS A 116 -9.01 -8.98 -9.95
C LYS A 116 -9.71 -8.06 -10.93
N LEU A 117 -8.96 -7.42 -11.82
CA LEU A 117 -9.49 -6.60 -12.91
C LEU A 117 -9.93 -7.52 -14.05
N SER A 118 -11.00 -8.29 -13.80
CA SER A 118 -11.72 -9.03 -14.85
C SER A 118 -12.61 -8.10 -15.65
#